data_AF-A0A967EI44-F1
#
_entry.id   AF-A0A967EI44-F1
#
_cell.length_a   1.000
_cell.length_b   1.000
_cell.length_c   1.000
_cell.angle_alpha   90.00
_cell.angle_beta   90.00
_cell.angle_gamma   90.00
#
_symmetry.space_group_name_H-M   'P 1'
#
loop_
_entity.id
_entity.type
_entity.pdbx_description
1 polymer ?
#
loop_
_entity_poly.entity_id
_entity_poly.type
_entity_poly.pdbx_seq_one_letter_code
_entity_poly.pdbx_strand_id
1 'polypeptide(L)'
;MPPVSLVPRPPRPPATAAAVISPEQLEVAARAYYAYCEGDWDTLDPKAKALYRTRMQLALTAFVDHAWRPIATAPLNGTAVFLFLRIKGRGDYLWLDRWDSQLRSWVEAPHAKPTHWTPLMPPPLV
;
A
#
# COMPACT_ATOMS: atom_id res chain seq x y z
N MET A 1 -6.61 -23.82 38.13
CA MET A 1 -6.37 -23.26 36.79
C MET A 1 -7.27 -23.99 35.81
N PRO A 2 -8.14 -23.32 35.03
CA PRO A 2 -8.92 -24.00 33.99
C PRO A 2 -8.05 -24.22 32.73
N PRO A 3 -8.32 -25.27 31.93
CA PRO A 3 -7.60 -25.51 30.69
C PRO A 3 -8.02 -24.51 29.60
N VAL A 4 -7.03 -23.98 28.89
CA VAL A 4 -7.23 -23.12 27.71
C VAL A 4 -7.83 -23.98 26.60
N SER A 5 -9.11 -23.73 26.27
CA SER A 5 -9.76 -24.31 25.10
C SER A 5 -9.09 -23.78 23.83
N LEU A 6 -8.43 -24.68 23.09
CA LEU A 6 -7.97 -24.43 21.73
C LEU A 6 -9.20 -24.32 20.82
N VAL A 7 -9.72 -23.10 20.67
CA VAL A 7 -10.71 -22.81 19.62
C VAL A 7 -10.03 -23.11 18.27
N PRO A 8 -10.55 -24.04 17.45
CA PRO A 8 -10.02 -24.27 16.12
C PRO A 8 -10.11 -22.96 15.34
N ARG A 9 -9.00 -22.50 14.77
CA ARG A 9 -9.05 -21.36 13.86
C ARG A 9 -10.02 -21.69 12.73
N PRO A 10 -10.93 -20.77 12.36
CA PRO A 10 -11.77 -20.98 11.19
C PRO A 10 -10.89 -21.28 9.98
N PRO A 11 -11.32 -22.20 9.09
CA PRO A 11 -10.57 -22.54 7.90
C PRO A 11 -10.29 -21.25 7.12
N ARG A 12 -9.02 -21.07 6.74
CA ARG A 12 -8.61 -19.97 5.85
C ARG A 12 -9.52 -20.04 4.61
N PRO A 13 -10.23 -18.96 4.25
CA PRO A 13 -11.04 -18.99 3.04
C PRO A 13 -10.13 -19.41 1.87
N PRO A 14 -10.64 -20.22 0.93
CA PRO A 14 -9.88 -20.61 -0.25
C PRO A 14 -9.34 -19.35 -0.91
N ALA A 15 -8.11 -19.41 -1.43
CA ALA A 15 -7.48 -18.32 -2.16
C ALA A 15 -8.42 -17.91 -3.31
N THR A 16 -9.24 -16.89 -3.05
CA THR A 16 -10.25 -16.40 -3.97
C THR A 16 -9.51 -15.93 -5.21
N ALA A 17 -10.03 -16.30 -6.39
CA ALA A 17 -9.59 -15.77 -7.68
C ALA A 17 -9.18 -14.30 -7.52
N ALA A 18 -7.94 -13.98 -7.90
CA ALA A 18 -7.36 -12.64 -7.77
C ALA A 18 -8.43 -11.61 -8.10
N ALA A 19 -8.92 -10.89 -7.09
CA ALA A 19 -10.06 -10.00 -7.25
C ALA A 19 -9.64 -8.92 -8.24
N VAL A 20 -10.14 -9.01 -9.47
CA VAL A 20 -9.86 -8.02 -10.51
C VAL A 20 -10.49 -6.72 -10.06
N ILE A 21 -9.67 -5.77 -9.64
CA ILE A 21 -10.10 -4.43 -9.27
C ILE A 21 -10.65 -3.76 -10.53
N SER A 22 -11.94 -3.44 -10.53
CA SER A 22 -12.56 -2.78 -11.69
C SER A 22 -12.04 -1.34 -11.85
N PRO A 23 -12.08 -0.76 -13.07
CA PRO A 23 -11.71 0.63 -13.31
C PRO A 23 -12.49 1.63 -12.43
N GLU A 24 -13.76 1.35 -12.14
CA GLU A 24 -14.59 2.18 -11.26
C GLU A 24 -14.10 2.12 -9.81
N GLN A 25 -13.83 0.92 -9.28
CA GLN A 25 -13.26 0.76 -7.94
C GLN A 25 -11.90 1.45 -7.82
N LEU A 26 -11.10 1.39 -8.88
CA LEU A 26 -9.82 2.08 -8.95
C LEU A 26 -9.98 3.60 -8.93
N GLU A 27 -10.94 4.14 -9.69
CA GLU A 27 -11.26 5.58 -9.70
C GLU A 27 -11.70 6.05 -8.33
N VAL A 28 -12.64 5.33 -7.69
CA VAL A 28 -13.15 5.64 -6.36
C VAL A 28 -12.01 5.63 -5.33
N ALA A 29 -11.15 4.62 -5.37
CA ALA A 29 -10.00 4.54 -4.47
C ALA A 29 -8.99 5.68 -4.70
N ALA A 30 -8.68 6.01 -5.96
CA ALA A 30 -7.76 7.09 -6.30
C ALA A 30 -8.29 8.46 -5.88
N ARG A 31 -9.59 8.71 -6.09
CA ARG A 31 -10.29 9.92 -5.63
C ARG A 31 -10.30 10.01 -4.12
N ALA A 32 -10.67 8.94 -3.43
CA ALA A 32 -10.70 8.90 -1.97
C ALA A 32 -9.31 9.16 -1.36
N TYR A 33 -8.27 8.56 -1.95
CA TYR A 33 -6.89 8.78 -1.51
C TYR A 33 -6.45 10.24 -1.72
N TYR A 34 -6.76 10.85 -2.86
CA TYR A 34 -6.39 12.23 -3.13
C TYR A 34 -7.17 13.24 -2.28
N ALA A 35 -8.48 13.03 -2.09
CA ALA A 35 -9.31 13.84 -1.20
C ALA A 35 -8.82 13.77 0.25
N TYR A 36 -8.38 12.60 0.69
CA TYR A 36 -7.76 12.41 2.00
C TYR A 36 -6.40 13.14 2.13
N CYS A 37 -5.69 13.40 1.02
CA CYS A 37 -4.54 14.30 0.96
C CYS A 37 -4.94 15.79 0.87
N GLU A 38 -6.19 16.15 1.19
CA GLU A 38 -6.76 17.50 1.10
C GLU A 38 -6.76 18.09 -0.32
N GLY A 39 -6.68 17.24 -1.35
CA GLY A 39 -6.67 17.65 -2.74
C GLY A 39 -8.05 17.61 -3.40
N ASP A 40 -8.31 18.54 -4.32
CA ASP A 40 -9.50 18.51 -5.18
C ASP A 40 -9.21 17.73 -6.48
N TRP A 41 -9.77 16.53 -6.59
CA TRP A 41 -9.56 15.63 -7.73
C TRP A 41 -9.90 16.29 -9.06
N ASP A 42 -10.92 17.13 -9.11
CA ASP A 42 -11.42 17.66 -10.37
C ASP A 42 -10.47 18.71 -10.96
N THR A 43 -9.61 19.30 -10.12
CA THR A 43 -8.55 20.24 -10.52
C THR A 43 -7.25 19.56 -11.01
N LEU A 44 -7.09 18.26 -10.79
CA LEU A 44 -5.89 17.54 -11.23
C LEU A 44 -5.84 17.40 -12.75
N ASP A 45 -4.65 17.63 -13.30
CA ASP A 45 -4.39 17.32 -14.70
C ASP A 45 -4.49 15.80 -14.98
N PRO A 46 -4.76 15.39 -16.22
CA PRO A 46 -4.94 13.97 -16.57
C PRO A 46 -3.74 13.07 -16.24
N LYS A 47 -2.50 13.60 -16.30
CA LYS A 47 -1.28 12.84 -16.01
C LYS A 47 -1.16 12.58 -14.51
N ALA A 48 -1.50 13.56 -13.68
CA ALA A 48 -1.57 13.38 -12.23
C ALA A 48 -2.66 12.37 -11.82
N LYS A 49 -3.86 12.44 -12.44
CA LYS A 49 -4.92 11.45 -12.22
C LYS A 49 -4.46 10.03 -12.56
N ALA A 50 -3.76 9.85 -13.69
CA ALA A 50 -3.20 8.56 -14.08
C ALA A 50 -2.17 8.04 -13.05
N LEU A 51 -1.33 8.91 -12.49
CA LEU A 51 -0.37 8.53 -11.44
C LEU A 51 -1.08 8.02 -10.19
N TYR A 52 -2.14 8.68 -9.73
CA TYR A 52 -2.90 8.26 -8.55
C TYR A 52 -3.63 6.93 -8.77
N ARG A 53 -4.20 6.71 -9.97
CA ARG A 53 -4.76 5.41 -10.35
C ARG A 53 -3.72 4.31 -10.28
N THR A 54 -2.55 4.50 -10.90
CA THR A 54 -1.47 3.49 -10.85
C THR A 54 -1.04 3.18 -9.41
N ARG A 55 -0.92 4.20 -8.55
CA ARG A 55 -0.57 4.01 -7.14
C ARG A 55 -1.63 3.19 -6.40
N MET A 56 -2.91 3.48 -6.59
CA MET A 56 -3.98 2.72 -5.96
C MET A 56 -4.12 1.30 -6.50
N GLN A 57 -3.88 1.09 -7.79
CA GLN A 57 -3.90 -0.24 -8.39
C GLN A 57 -2.84 -1.12 -7.71
N LEU A 58 -1.62 -0.61 -7.59
CA LEU A 58 -0.52 -1.32 -6.95
C LEU A 58 -0.82 -1.60 -5.46
N ALA A 59 -1.39 -0.63 -4.74
CA ALA A 59 -1.71 -0.82 -3.33
C ALA A 59 -2.87 -1.81 -3.09
N LEU A 60 -3.95 -1.71 -3.88
CA LEU A 60 -5.12 -2.59 -3.77
C LEU A 60 -4.77 -4.01 -4.19
N THR A 61 -4.01 -4.20 -5.26
CA THR A 61 -3.56 -5.54 -5.66
C THR A 61 -2.65 -6.13 -4.57
N ALA A 62 -1.75 -5.35 -3.96
CA ALA A 62 -0.93 -5.84 -2.85
C ALA A 62 -1.75 -6.19 -1.59
N PHE A 63 -2.86 -5.48 -1.37
CA PHE A 63 -3.81 -5.80 -0.31
C PHE A 63 -4.56 -7.11 -0.57
N VAL A 64 -5.09 -7.29 -1.79
CA VAL A 64 -5.79 -8.51 -2.24
C VAL A 64 -4.86 -9.73 -2.15
N ASP A 65 -3.59 -9.57 -2.52
CA ASP A 65 -2.61 -10.66 -2.52
C ASP A 65 -2.01 -10.94 -1.13
N HIS A 66 -2.47 -10.23 -0.08
CA HIS A 66 -1.90 -10.31 1.27
C HIS A 66 -0.37 -10.12 1.31
N ALA A 67 0.16 -9.29 0.40
CA ALA A 67 1.60 -9.16 0.15
C ALA A 67 2.31 -8.24 1.16
N TRP A 68 1.57 -7.55 2.02
CA TRP A 68 2.10 -6.66 3.04
C TRP A 68 2.90 -7.42 4.10
N ARG A 69 4.12 -6.93 4.35
CA ARG A 69 5.07 -7.50 5.30
C ARG A 69 5.47 -6.46 6.36
N PRO A 70 5.86 -6.86 7.58
CA PRO A 70 6.37 -5.95 8.59
C PRO A 70 7.58 -5.15 8.06
N ILE A 71 7.64 -3.85 8.34
CA ILE A 71 8.73 -2.97 7.85
C ILE A 71 10.14 -3.44 8.23
N ALA A 72 10.29 -4.14 9.35
CA ALA A 72 11.58 -4.71 9.79
C ALA A 72 12.17 -5.74 8.82
N THR A 73 11.38 -6.26 7.88
CA THR A 73 11.80 -7.23 6.86
C THR A 73 12.06 -6.60 5.50
N ALA A 74 11.97 -5.27 5.39
CA ALA A 74 12.13 -4.57 4.13
C ALA A 74 13.57 -4.65 3.62
N PRO A 75 13.78 -4.70 2.29
CA PRO A 75 15.11 -4.68 1.71
C PRO A 75 15.75 -3.31 1.95
N LEU A 76 16.93 -3.31 2.58
CA LEU A 76 17.73 -2.09 2.85
C LEU A 76 18.82 -1.85 1.79
N ASN A 77 18.65 -2.45 0.61
CA ASN A 77 19.63 -2.44 -0.48
C ASN A 77 19.32 -1.40 -1.58
N GLY A 78 18.38 -0.47 -1.33
CA GLY A 78 17.96 0.55 -2.30
C GLY A 78 16.89 0.09 -3.29
N THR A 79 16.35 -1.13 -3.16
CA THR A 79 15.20 -1.58 -3.96
C THR A 79 13.98 -0.72 -3.67
N ALA A 80 13.28 -0.29 -4.73
CA ALA A 80 12.03 0.45 -4.59
C ALA A 80 10.89 -0.47 -4.13
N VAL A 81 10.10 0.00 -3.18
CA VAL A 81 8.99 -0.72 -2.56
C VAL A 81 7.77 0.19 -2.37
N PHE A 82 6.60 -0.40 -2.17
CA PHE A 82 5.45 0.33 -1.62
C PHE A 82 5.51 0.29 -0.10
N LEU A 83 5.37 1.45 0.52
CA LEU A 83 5.31 1.66 1.96
C LEU A 83 3.89 2.02 2.38
N PHE A 84 3.47 1.45 3.52
CA PHE A 84 2.32 1.93 4.27
C PHE A 84 2.80 2.77 5.44
N LEU A 85 2.37 4.02 5.48
CA LEU A 85 2.80 5.05 6.40
C LEU A 85 1.63 5.46 7.30
N ARG A 86 1.87 5.58 8.61
CA ARG A 86 0.91 6.24 9.53
C ARG A 86 1.50 7.57 9.96
N ILE A 87 0.78 8.66 9.71
CA ILE A 87 1.10 9.99 10.20
C ILE A 87 0.12 10.35 11.32
N LYS A 88 0.63 10.57 12.53
CA LYS A 88 -0.20 10.94 13.69
C LYS A 88 -0.95 12.25 13.38
N GLY A 89 -2.27 12.23 13.57
CA GLY A 89 -3.12 13.41 13.34
C GLY A 89 -3.46 13.69 11.86
N ARG A 90 -2.92 12.92 10.91
CA ARG A 90 -3.31 12.99 9.49
C ARG A 90 -3.95 11.68 9.02
N GLY A 91 -3.40 10.53 9.42
CA GLY A 91 -3.95 9.18 9.17
C GLY A 91 -3.00 8.25 8.39
N ASP A 92 -3.54 7.39 7.51
CA ASP A 92 -2.81 6.37 6.74
C ASP A 92 -2.50 6.79 5.30
N TYR A 93 -1.28 6.55 4.84
CA TYR A 93 -0.79 6.91 3.51
C TYR A 93 -0.04 5.76 2.84
N LEU A 94 -0.01 5.79 1.51
CA LEU A 94 0.71 4.84 0.67
C LEU A 94 1.74 5.58 -0.17
N TRP A 95 2.98 5.09 -0.18
CA TRP A 95 4.08 5.79 -0.81
C TRP A 95 5.03 4.84 -1.51
N LEU A 96 5.60 5.28 -2.65
CA LEU A 96 6.65 4.55 -3.34
C LEU A 96 7.99 5.13 -2.89
N ASP A 97 8.88 4.29 -2.36
CA ASP A 97 10.15 4.75 -1.80
C ASP A 97 11.27 3.71 -1.93
N ARG A 98 12.50 4.13 -1.63
CA ARG A 98 13.70 3.31 -1.55
C ARG A 98 14.50 3.63 -0.28
N TRP A 99 15.20 2.63 0.25
CA TRP A 99 16.09 2.84 1.39
C TRP A 99 17.42 3.45 0.94
N ASP A 100 17.86 4.50 1.61
CA ASP A 100 19.19 5.08 1.43
C ASP A 100 20.10 4.63 2.57
N SER A 101 21.17 3.92 2.23
CA SER A 101 22.13 3.39 3.20
C SER A 101 23.01 4.47 3.84
N GLN A 102 23.24 5.59 3.16
CA GLN A 102 24.05 6.70 3.67
C GLN A 102 23.24 7.51 4.70
N LEU A 103 22.00 7.84 4.37
CA LEU A 103 21.09 8.58 5.25
C LEU A 103 20.47 7.68 6.33
N ARG A 104 20.54 6.36 6.16
CA ARG A 104 19.89 5.35 7.01
C ARG A 104 18.39 5.64 7.16
N SER A 105 17.76 6.03 6.06
CA SER A 105 16.35 6.40 6.01
C SER A 105 15.71 6.04 4.67
N TRP A 106 14.39 6.04 4.66
CA TRP A 106 13.62 6.12 3.42
C TRP A 106 13.72 7.55 2.87
N VAL A 107 13.91 7.72 1.55
CA VAL A 107 14.30 9.02 0.96
C VAL A 107 13.12 9.96 0.82
N GLU A 108 12.00 9.47 0.27
CA GLU A 108 10.85 10.29 -0.12
C GLU A 108 9.72 10.26 0.92
N ALA A 109 9.83 9.44 1.97
CA ALA A 109 8.92 9.39 3.12
C ALA A 109 9.46 10.11 4.40
N PRO A 110 10.13 11.28 4.34
CA PRO A 110 10.85 11.85 5.48
C PRO A 110 9.95 12.33 6.64
N HIS A 111 8.63 12.40 6.46
CA HIS A 111 7.69 12.91 7.47
C HIS A 111 6.77 11.85 8.06
N ALA A 112 7.00 10.57 7.76
CA ALA A 112 6.12 9.51 8.19
C ALA A 112 6.90 8.25 8.59
N LYS A 113 6.37 7.51 9.58
CA LYS A 113 6.97 6.24 10.00
C LYS A 113 6.31 5.10 9.23
N PRO A 114 7.04 4.37 8.36
CA PRO A 114 6.49 3.19 7.72
C PRO A 114 6.26 2.08 8.73
N THR A 115 5.16 1.36 8.54
CA THR A 115 4.78 0.21 9.37
C THR A 115 4.84 -1.10 8.59
N HIS A 116 4.53 -1.05 7.29
CA HIS A 116 4.53 -2.21 6.41
C HIS A 116 5.08 -1.86 5.03
N TRP A 117 5.51 -2.89 4.31
CA TRP A 117 5.96 -2.77 2.93
C TRP A 117 5.44 -3.92 2.06
N THR A 118 5.47 -3.72 0.74
CA THR A 118 5.24 -4.77 -0.25
C THR A 118 6.16 -4.53 -1.46
N PRO A 119 6.66 -5.58 -2.14
CA PRO A 119 7.38 -5.39 -3.40
C PRO A 119 6.50 -4.67 -4.43
N LEU A 120 7.15 -3.93 -5.32
CA LEU A 120 6.47 -3.43 -6.52
C LEU A 120 6.08 -4.62 -7.37
N MET A 121 4.77 -4.77 -7.61
CA MET A 121 4.32 -5.76 -8.57
C MET A 121 4.74 -5.32 -9.97
N PRO A 122 5.10 -6.28 -10.84
CA PRO A 122 5.33 -5.97 -12.24
C PRO A 122 4.09 -5.30 -12.83
N PRO A 123 4.26 -4.41 -13.83
CA PRO A 123 3.12 -3.84 -14.52
C PRO A 123 2.21 -4.96 -15.06
N PRO A 124 0.89 -4.74 -15.16
CA PRO A 124 -0.01 -5.69 -15.80
C PRO A 124 0.53 -6.03 -17.19
N LEU A 125 0.60 -7.32 -17.52
CA LEU A 125 0.87 -7.75 -18.89
C LEU A 125 -0.29 -7.25 -19.75
N VAL A 126 0.04 -6.43 -20.75
CA VAL A 126 -0.91 -5.90 -21.75
C VAL A 126 -1.29 -7.01 -22.73
#